data_AF-A0A969H8B2-F1
#
_entry.id   AF-A0A969H8B2-F1
#
_cell.length_a   1.000
_cell.length_b   1.000
_cell.length_c   1.000
_cell.angle_alpha   90.00
_cell.angle_beta   90.00
_cell.angle_gamma   90.00
#
_symmetry.space_group_name_H-M   'P 1'
#
loop_
_entity.id
_entity.type
_entity.pdbx_description
1 polymer ?
#
loop_
_entity_poly.entity_id
_entity_poly.type
_entity_poly.pdbx_seq_one_letter_code
_entity_poly.pdbx_strand_id
1 'polypeptide(L)'
;MTTQRYSVTPHPIETLLTWVKSGEIAIPEIQRPFVWEATKVRNLLDSLYQGYPVGYLIVWRNPTIKLKDGTASAGKRILIDGQQRITALMAALLGREVLTKEYETVRIRIAFNPLDEKFEVSNPAIKKNPVWIPDIADIFSPNAKLLQTTRAYASANPGVDEDSLFGVLEKLRKIINNHVGIIELAEDLDIETVTEIFIRVNSSGAELSQADFAMSKIAANETYGGNTLRKAIDYFCHLAVAPEFYSRIEKGDPEFAKSEFFPKMAWLKDVNDDIYDPAYTDMLRVAFTSEFGRGKLQDLVALLSGRNFVTKQYEEVIAQDSFTRLKKGIIHFINKTHYDRLVMILRSAGFITSALIGGQNSVNFAYILYLRSRAESLPADDIEHLVRRWFVLSMLTGRYSGNPETAIDLDIRQIEARGVVTYISAVIEAELSGSFWSALLPQQMDTSSSISPYFLVYQAAQVKLKDKGFLSRDITVTDLLLNRSDVHHLFPRKYLKSQGLNRGRYNQIANYALAQSEINIAIGAKSPQVYFAELFEQCQGGKKKYGGITDLDELKENLSQHSIPEDIFNSLADEYDLFLEERRKLMAAKIKDYFNVL
;
A
#
# COMPACT_ATOMS: atom_id res chain seq x y z
N MET A 1 -32.65 -20.33 -16.11
CA MET A 1 -32.74 -18.85 -16.22
C MET A 1 -31.89 -18.28 -15.13
N THR A 2 -30.93 -17.41 -15.46
CA THR A 2 -30.12 -16.70 -14.46
C THR A 2 -31.04 -15.76 -13.68
N THR A 3 -31.23 -16.02 -12.38
CA THR A 3 -32.00 -15.15 -11.49
C THR A 3 -31.31 -13.80 -11.39
N GLN A 4 -32.04 -12.71 -11.67
CA GLN A 4 -31.52 -11.36 -11.50
C GLN A 4 -31.20 -11.14 -10.00
N ARG A 5 -29.95 -10.79 -9.68
CA ARG A 5 -29.46 -10.63 -8.29
C ARG A 5 -29.32 -9.18 -7.84
N TYR A 6 -30.00 -8.26 -8.52
CA TYR A 6 -30.02 -6.84 -8.20
C TYR A 6 -31.34 -6.21 -8.65
N SER A 7 -31.72 -5.11 -8.02
CA SER A 7 -32.80 -4.22 -8.48
C SER A 7 -32.23 -2.85 -8.83
N VAL A 8 -32.90 -2.12 -9.71
CA VAL A 8 -32.52 -0.74 -10.06
C VAL A 8 -33.70 0.17 -9.81
N THR A 9 -33.56 1.11 -8.88
CA THR A 9 -34.62 2.06 -8.51
C THR A 9 -34.11 3.50 -8.58
N PRO A 10 -34.81 4.40 -9.29
CA PRO A 10 -34.47 5.81 -9.29
C PRO A 10 -34.95 6.47 -8.00
N HIS A 11 -34.10 7.26 -7.35
CA HIS A 11 -34.44 8.02 -6.16
C HIS A 11 -34.01 9.49 -6.29
N PRO A 12 -34.79 10.46 -5.81
CA PRO A 12 -34.36 11.85 -5.71
C PRO A 12 -33.09 11.99 -4.85
N ILE A 13 -32.23 12.95 -5.21
CA ILE A 13 -31.02 13.28 -4.41
C ILE A 13 -31.39 13.65 -2.96
N GLU A 14 -32.51 14.34 -2.75
CA GLU A 14 -32.99 14.67 -1.40
C GLU A 14 -33.21 13.40 -0.53
N THR A 15 -33.77 12.35 -1.11
CA THR A 15 -33.98 11.07 -0.42
C THR A 15 -32.65 10.42 -0.05
N LEU A 16 -31.69 10.42 -0.99
CA LEU A 16 -30.34 9.89 -0.75
C LEU A 16 -29.63 10.63 0.39
N LEU A 17 -29.64 11.96 0.36
CA LEU A 17 -29.04 12.79 1.42
C LEU A 17 -29.71 12.55 2.78
N THR A 18 -31.03 12.30 2.78
CA THR A 18 -31.77 11.95 4.00
C THR A 18 -31.35 10.60 4.56
N TRP A 19 -31.25 9.57 3.73
CA TRP A 19 -30.81 8.23 4.16
C TRP A 19 -29.38 8.20 4.70
N VAL A 20 -28.50 9.00 4.11
CA VAL A 20 -27.14 9.16 4.64
C VAL A 20 -27.16 9.92 5.97
N LYS A 21 -27.96 10.99 6.07
CA LYS A 21 -28.09 11.78 7.29
C LYS A 21 -28.69 10.98 8.45
N SER A 22 -29.63 10.08 8.18
CA SER A 22 -30.24 9.19 9.19
C SER A 22 -29.38 7.97 9.53
N GLY A 23 -28.31 7.71 8.78
CA GLY A 23 -27.46 6.52 8.94
C GLY A 23 -28.09 5.23 8.39
N GLU A 24 -29.16 5.34 7.58
CA GLU A 24 -29.78 4.20 6.89
C GLU A 24 -28.83 3.63 5.82
N ILE A 25 -28.20 4.53 5.05
CA ILE A 25 -27.08 4.20 4.17
C ILE A 25 -25.79 4.58 4.90
N ALA A 26 -25.03 3.57 5.31
CA ALA A 26 -23.67 3.75 5.76
C ALA A 26 -22.79 4.07 4.56
N ILE A 27 -22.21 5.27 4.54
CA ILE A 27 -21.07 5.57 3.68
C ILE A 27 -19.85 5.08 4.45
N PRO A 28 -19.14 4.07 3.93
CA PRO A 28 -17.99 3.50 4.64
C PRO A 28 -16.82 4.48 4.86
N GLU A 29 -16.88 5.64 4.21
CA GLU A 29 -15.78 6.61 4.06
C GLU A 29 -15.73 7.72 5.11
N ILE A 30 -16.29 7.60 6.32
CA ILE A 30 -16.05 8.67 7.32
C ILE A 30 -14.55 8.85 7.63
N GLN A 31 -13.67 7.93 7.21
CA GLN A 31 -12.20 8.09 7.22
C GLN A 31 -11.49 7.68 5.93
N ARG A 32 -12.18 7.56 4.80
CA ARG A 32 -11.47 7.56 3.52
C ARG A 32 -11.34 9.01 3.10
N PRO A 33 -10.11 9.50 2.86
CA PRO A 33 -9.95 10.88 2.46
C PRO A 33 -10.74 11.18 1.19
N PHE A 34 -11.44 12.29 1.18
CA PHE A 34 -12.08 12.82 -0.02
C PHE A 34 -11.00 13.21 -1.02
N VAL A 35 -10.98 12.55 -2.17
CA VAL A 35 -9.91 12.69 -3.20
C VAL A 35 -10.35 13.53 -4.39
N TRP A 36 -11.62 13.93 -4.46
CA TRP A 36 -12.09 14.79 -5.54
C TRP A 36 -11.66 16.24 -5.30
N GLU A 37 -10.99 16.82 -6.30
CA GLU A 37 -10.75 18.26 -6.34
C GLU A 37 -12.09 19.02 -6.41
N ALA A 38 -12.13 20.24 -5.85
CA ALA A 38 -13.33 21.07 -5.82
C ALA A 38 -13.92 21.34 -7.22
N THR A 39 -13.08 21.35 -8.27
CA THR A 39 -13.49 21.49 -9.67
C THR A 39 -14.33 20.31 -10.15
N LYS A 40 -14.09 19.10 -9.65
CA LYS A 40 -14.88 17.91 -9.96
C LYS A 40 -16.24 17.93 -9.26
N VAL A 41 -16.29 18.46 -8.04
CA VAL A 41 -17.55 18.75 -7.32
C VAL A 41 -18.40 19.76 -8.10
N ARG A 42 -17.78 20.84 -8.59
CA ARG A 42 -18.42 21.83 -9.47
C ARG A 42 -19.02 21.17 -10.72
N ASN A 43 -18.25 20.35 -11.43
CA ASN A 43 -18.72 19.63 -12.63
C ASN A 43 -19.92 18.73 -12.35
N LEU A 44 -19.96 18.06 -11.19
CA LEU A 44 -21.10 17.23 -10.78
C LEU A 44 -22.38 18.07 -10.64
N LEU A 45 -22.29 19.23 -10.01
CA LEU A 45 -23.42 20.15 -9.83
C LEU A 45 -23.88 20.75 -11.15
N ASP A 46 -22.93 21.11 -12.02
CA ASP A 46 -23.22 21.60 -13.37
C ASP A 46 -24.00 20.55 -14.18
N SER A 47 -23.54 19.30 -14.20
CA SER A 47 -24.27 18.19 -14.82
C SER A 47 -25.68 18.05 -14.26
N LEU A 48 -25.88 18.14 -12.95
CA LEU A 48 -27.21 18.07 -12.35
C LEU A 48 -28.08 19.26 -12.75
N TYR A 49 -27.53 20.47 -12.76
CA TYR A 49 -28.28 21.66 -13.15
C TYR A 49 -28.75 21.62 -14.60
N GLN A 50 -27.93 21.06 -15.49
CA GLN A 50 -28.28 20.82 -16.91
C GLN A 50 -29.19 19.61 -17.13
N GLY A 51 -29.50 18.83 -16.08
CA GLY A 51 -30.32 17.62 -16.17
C GLY A 51 -29.59 16.43 -16.80
N TYR A 52 -28.26 16.43 -16.80
CA TYR A 52 -27.44 15.34 -17.32
C TYR A 52 -27.37 14.17 -16.32
N PRO A 53 -27.29 12.92 -16.82
CA PRO A 53 -27.14 11.76 -15.95
C PRO A 53 -25.79 11.78 -15.22
N VAL A 54 -25.81 11.48 -13.92
CA VAL A 54 -24.60 11.46 -13.06
C VAL A 54 -24.18 10.04 -12.64
N GLY A 55 -24.63 9.04 -13.40
CA GLY A 55 -24.37 7.62 -13.18
C GLY A 55 -25.25 6.96 -12.11
N TYR A 56 -24.90 5.73 -11.74
CA TYR A 56 -25.60 4.93 -10.73
C TYR A 56 -24.84 4.93 -9.40
N LEU A 57 -25.54 4.68 -8.30
CA LEU A 57 -24.97 4.30 -7.02
C LEU A 57 -25.16 2.80 -6.81
N ILE A 58 -24.20 2.13 -6.20
CA ILE A 58 -24.33 0.71 -5.87
C ILE A 58 -24.41 0.57 -4.36
N VAL A 59 -25.50 -0.03 -3.89
CA VAL A 59 -25.77 -0.27 -2.48
C VAL A 59 -25.92 -1.76 -2.27
N TRP A 60 -25.36 -2.26 -1.18
CA TRP A 60 -25.59 -3.62 -0.73
C TRP A 60 -26.12 -3.60 0.69
N ARG A 61 -27.11 -4.44 0.96
CA ARG A 61 -27.68 -4.59 2.29
C ARG A 61 -27.02 -5.78 2.98
N ASN A 62 -26.47 -5.54 4.17
CA ASN A 62 -25.90 -6.61 4.96
C ASN A 62 -26.95 -7.71 5.24
N PRO A 63 -26.54 -8.98 5.32
CA PRO A 63 -27.41 -10.06 5.73
C PRO A 63 -28.03 -9.82 7.11
N THR A 64 -29.25 -10.31 7.30
CA THR A 64 -29.94 -10.29 8.60
C THR A 64 -29.14 -11.09 9.64
N ILE A 65 -28.83 -10.45 10.77
CA ILE A 65 -28.04 -11.07 11.86
C ILE A 65 -28.99 -11.62 12.93
N LYS A 66 -28.73 -12.85 13.39
CA LYS A 66 -29.41 -13.41 14.56
C LYS A 66 -28.81 -12.83 15.85
N LEU A 67 -29.66 -12.18 16.63
CA LEU A 67 -29.33 -11.58 17.92
C LEU A 67 -29.29 -12.64 19.03
N LYS A 68 -28.63 -12.32 20.14
CA LYS A 68 -28.47 -13.23 21.30
C LYS A 68 -29.78 -13.70 21.92
N ASP A 69 -30.86 -12.95 21.75
CA ASP A 69 -32.21 -13.27 22.22
C ASP A 69 -33.02 -14.13 21.23
N GLY A 70 -32.43 -14.51 20.09
CA GLY A 70 -33.07 -15.31 19.04
C GLY A 70 -33.85 -14.48 18.02
N THR A 71 -33.96 -13.16 18.18
CA THR A 71 -34.60 -12.27 17.21
C THR A 71 -33.65 -11.91 16.05
N ALA A 72 -34.21 -11.35 14.98
CA ALA A 72 -33.49 -11.05 13.75
C ALA A 72 -33.39 -9.54 13.53
N SER A 73 -32.18 -9.02 13.29
CA SER A 73 -31.95 -7.60 12.97
C SER A 73 -31.62 -7.42 11.50
N ALA A 74 -32.39 -6.55 10.84
CA ALA A 74 -32.15 -6.16 9.46
C ALA A 74 -30.78 -5.47 9.31
N GLY A 75 -29.99 -5.91 8.33
CA GLY A 75 -28.69 -5.30 8.07
C GLY A 75 -28.81 -3.87 7.53
N LYS A 76 -27.86 -3.01 7.90
CA LYS A 76 -27.69 -1.66 7.33
C LYS A 76 -27.32 -1.73 5.85
N ARG A 77 -27.77 -0.75 5.06
CA ARG A 77 -27.36 -0.53 3.67
C ARG A 77 -25.96 0.07 3.65
N ILE A 78 -25.08 -0.47 2.83
CA ILE A 78 -23.70 0.00 2.65
C ILE A 78 -23.55 0.52 1.23
N LEU A 79 -23.09 1.76 1.09
CA LEU A 79 -22.73 2.34 -0.20
C LEU A 79 -21.38 1.77 -0.66
N ILE A 80 -21.41 0.98 -1.73
CA ILE A 80 -20.21 0.34 -2.30
C ILE A 80 -19.62 1.20 -3.41
N ASP A 81 -20.45 1.80 -4.27
CA ASP A 81 -19.99 2.70 -5.34
C ASP A 81 -20.69 4.05 -5.32
N GLY A 82 -19.98 5.09 -5.77
CA GLY A 82 -20.47 6.47 -5.81
C GLY A 82 -20.28 7.23 -4.51
N GLN A 83 -19.40 6.75 -3.64
CA GLN A 83 -19.07 7.37 -2.35
C GLN A 83 -18.63 8.83 -2.52
N GLN A 84 -17.64 9.08 -3.38
CA GLN A 84 -17.15 10.44 -3.67
C GLN A 84 -18.25 11.36 -4.25
N ARG A 85 -19.20 10.83 -5.02
CA ARG A 85 -20.34 11.60 -5.57
C ARG A 85 -21.30 12.02 -4.47
N ILE A 86 -21.69 11.09 -3.60
CA ILE A 86 -22.57 11.41 -2.47
C ILE A 86 -21.87 12.37 -1.48
N THR A 87 -20.61 12.13 -1.16
CA THR A 87 -19.81 13.02 -0.29
C THR A 87 -19.68 14.42 -0.89
N ALA A 88 -19.47 14.54 -2.21
CA ALA A 88 -19.45 15.82 -2.91
C ALA A 88 -20.79 16.58 -2.82
N LEU A 89 -21.93 15.87 -2.95
CA LEU A 89 -23.26 16.46 -2.77
C LEU A 89 -23.49 16.92 -1.34
N MET A 90 -23.07 16.12 -0.35
CA MET A 90 -23.15 16.53 1.06
C MET A 90 -22.28 17.75 1.36
N ALA A 91 -21.06 17.81 0.82
CA ALA A 91 -20.16 18.93 1.01
C ALA A 91 -20.73 20.22 0.41
N ALA A 92 -21.17 20.17 -0.85
CA ALA A 92 -21.60 21.35 -1.58
C ALA A 92 -23.03 21.80 -1.25
N LEU A 93 -23.97 20.88 -0.99
CA LEU A 93 -25.38 21.22 -0.76
C LEU A 93 -25.70 21.38 0.72
N LEU A 94 -25.11 20.56 1.60
CA LEU A 94 -25.35 20.62 3.05
C LEU A 94 -24.28 21.44 3.79
N GLY A 95 -23.25 21.92 3.08
CA GLY A 95 -22.15 22.69 3.66
C GLY A 95 -21.29 21.90 4.65
N ARG A 96 -21.30 20.56 4.56
CA ARG A 96 -20.52 19.69 5.46
C ARG A 96 -19.05 19.77 5.12
N GLU A 97 -18.22 19.71 6.15
CA GLU A 97 -16.78 19.59 5.97
C GLU A 97 -16.41 18.16 5.56
N VAL A 98 -15.35 18.04 4.78
CA VAL A 98 -14.79 16.77 4.32
C VAL A 98 -13.35 16.65 4.77
N LEU A 99 -12.91 15.43 5.05
CA LEU A 99 -11.53 15.12 5.41
C LEU A 99 -10.74 14.84 4.12
N THR A 100 -9.68 15.60 3.84
CA THR A 100 -8.86 15.39 2.62
C THR A 100 -7.83 14.27 2.81
N LYS A 101 -7.07 13.95 1.76
CA LYS A 101 -5.95 12.98 1.78
C LYS A 101 -4.81 13.37 2.72
N GLU A 102 -4.72 14.64 3.05
CA GLU A 102 -3.85 15.19 4.09
C GLU A 102 -4.48 15.14 5.49
N TYR A 103 -5.64 14.49 5.64
CA TYR A 103 -6.43 14.41 6.86
C TYR A 103 -6.77 15.80 7.42
N GLU A 104 -6.95 16.78 6.54
CA GLU A 104 -7.39 18.12 6.88
C GLU A 104 -8.90 18.24 6.68
N THR A 105 -9.59 18.79 7.68
CA THR A 105 -11.01 19.10 7.58
C THR A 105 -11.19 20.37 6.77
N VAL A 106 -11.71 20.25 5.56
CA VAL A 106 -11.93 21.37 4.63
C VAL A 106 -13.40 21.53 4.27
N ARG A 107 -13.82 22.78 4.07
CA ARG A 107 -15.16 23.10 3.54
C ARG A 107 -15.06 23.46 2.06
N ILE A 108 -15.63 22.59 1.22
CA ILE A 108 -15.73 22.84 -0.23
C ILE A 108 -16.90 23.79 -0.47
N ARG A 109 -16.62 24.97 -1.03
CA ARG A 109 -17.63 25.99 -1.36
C ARG A 109 -17.73 26.13 -2.86
N ILE A 110 -18.90 25.87 -3.41
CA ILE A 110 -19.20 26.08 -4.82
C ILE A 110 -20.06 27.34 -4.94
N ALA A 111 -19.62 28.27 -5.79
CA ALA A 111 -20.32 29.49 -6.11
C ALA A 111 -21.20 29.31 -7.34
N PHE A 112 -22.24 30.14 -7.45
CA PHE A 112 -23.15 30.16 -8.60
C PHE A 112 -23.39 31.60 -9.06
N ASN A 113 -23.31 31.82 -10.37
CA ASN A 113 -23.65 33.08 -11.02
C ASN A 113 -25.05 32.93 -11.64
N PRO A 114 -26.08 33.59 -11.08
CA PRO A 114 -27.44 33.52 -11.61
C PRO A 114 -27.65 34.17 -12.98
N LEU A 115 -26.78 35.10 -13.41
CA LEU A 115 -26.91 35.78 -14.70
C LEU A 115 -26.44 34.88 -15.85
N ASP A 116 -25.32 34.19 -15.64
CA ASP A 116 -24.72 33.28 -16.62
C ASP A 116 -25.12 31.81 -16.41
N GLU A 117 -25.88 31.52 -15.36
CA GLU A 117 -26.22 30.17 -14.88
C GLU A 117 -24.99 29.23 -14.76
N LYS A 118 -23.87 29.77 -14.25
CA LYS A 118 -22.59 29.04 -14.14
C LYS A 118 -22.18 28.76 -12.71
N PHE A 119 -21.61 27.58 -12.49
CA PHE A 119 -20.94 27.23 -11.25
C PHE A 119 -19.44 27.55 -11.32
N GLU A 120 -18.83 27.90 -10.19
CA GLU A 120 -17.37 27.96 -10.05
C GLU A 120 -16.90 27.62 -8.62
N VAL A 121 -15.64 27.23 -8.44
CA VAL A 121 -15.08 27.00 -7.10
C VAL A 121 -14.88 28.36 -6.42
N SER A 122 -15.47 28.51 -5.23
CA SER A 122 -15.44 29.77 -4.49
C SER A 122 -14.01 30.16 -4.10
N ASN A 123 -13.60 31.37 -4.46
CA ASN A 123 -12.28 31.93 -4.17
C ASN A 123 -12.40 33.39 -3.66
N PRO A 124 -11.31 34.01 -3.15
CA PRO A 124 -11.38 35.38 -2.61
C PRO A 124 -11.86 36.45 -3.59
N ALA A 125 -11.64 36.28 -4.90
CA ALA A 125 -12.11 37.21 -5.93
C ALA A 125 -13.63 37.07 -6.15
N ILE A 126 -14.13 35.82 -6.24
CA ILE A 126 -15.56 35.52 -6.36
C ILE A 126 -16.34 36.04 -5.16
N LYS A 127 -15.80 35.89 -3.94
CA LYS A 127 -16.43 36.41 -2.71
C LYS A 127 -16.61 37.92 -2.68
N LYS A 128 -15.80 38.67 -3.44
CA LYS A 128 -15.88 40.14 -3.54
C LYS A 128 -16.71 40.60 -4.73
N ASN A 129 -17.12 39.68 -5.61
CA ASN A 129 -17.87 40.00 -6.82
C ASN A 129 -19.38 39.81 -6.55
N PRO A 130 -20.19 40.88 -6.56
CA PRO A 130 -21.61 40.82 -6.23
C PRO A 130 -22.45 39.99 -7.22
N VAL A 131 -21.92 39.70 -8.41
CA VAL A 131 -22.58 38.87 -9.43
C VAL A 131 -22.62 37.39 -9.01
N TRP A 132 -21.78 36.97 -8.07
CA TRP A 132 -21.70 35.59 -7.61
C TRP A 132 -22.38 35.39 -6.26
N ILE A 133 -23.16 34.31 -6.15
CA ILE A 133 -23.53 33.72 -4.86
C ILE A 133 -22.35 32.84 -4.44
N PRO A 134 -21.62 33.17 -3.35
CA PRO A 134 -20.31 32.58 -3.08
C PRO A 134 -20.35 31.16 -2.50
N ASP A 135 -21.49 30.72 -1.97
CA ASP A 135 -21.71 29.36 -1.45
C ASP A 135 -23.16 28.96 -1.71
N ILE A 136 -23.38 27.97 -2.58
CA ILE A 136 -24.74 27.49 -2.89
C ILE A 136 -25.39 26.79 -1.69
N ALA A 137 -24.64 26.29 -0.71
CA ALA A 137 -25.19 25.62 0.47
C ALA A 137 -26.21 26.50 1.21
N ASP A 138 -26.05 27.82 1.16
CA ASP A 138 -26.97 28.79 1.76
C ASP A 138 -28.36 28.77 1.11
N ILE A 139 -28.45 28.40 -0.17
CA ILE A 139 -29.70 28.26 -0.94
C ILE A 139 -30.43 26.95 -0.60
N PHE A 140 -29.69 25.91 -0.23
CA PHE A 140 -30.23 24.58 0.13
C PHE A 140 -30.48 24.41 1.63
N SER A 141 -30.06 25.38 2.45
CA SER A 141 -30.34 25.39 3.88
C SER A 141 -31.85 25.29 4.16
N PRO A 142 -32.29 24.49 5.15
CA PRO A 142 -33.71 24.43 5.54
C PRO A 142 -34.31 25.79 5.92
N ASN A 143 -33.47 26.74 6.33
CA ASN A 143 -33.86 28.09 6.73
C ASN A 143 -33.61 29.14 5.62
N ALA A 144 -33.32 28.71 4.38
CA ALA A 144 -33.04 29.59 3.27
C ALA A 144 -34.25 30.48 2.94
N LYS A 145 -34.05 31.80 2.96
CA LYS A 145 -35.08 32.79 2.63
C LYS A 145 -34.92 33.25 1.18
N LEU A 146 -35.36 32.44 0.24
CA LEU A 146 -35.09 32.65 -1.19
C LEU A 146 -35.53 34.03 -1.71
N LEU A 147 -36.70 34.52 -1.30
CA LEU A 147 -37.19 35.86 -1.64
C LEU A 147 -36.25 36.97 -1.11
N GLN A 148 -35.74 36.82 0.11
CA GLN A 148 -34.79 37.78 0.68
C GLN A 148 -33.46 37.75 -0.06
N THR A 149 -32.96 36.55 -0.40
CA THR A 149 -31.75 36.38 -1.19
C THR A 149 -31.88 37.02 -2.58
N THR A 150 -33.04 36.84 -3.23
CA THR A 150 -33.36 37.43 -4.54
C THR A 150 -33.30 38.96 -4.48
N ARG A 151 -34.01 39.57 -3.51
CA ARG A 151 -34.01 41.02 -3.33
C ARG A 151 -32.63 41.59 -3.01
N ALA A 152 -31.87 40.91 -2.15
CA ALA A 152 -30.52 41.32 -1.78
C ALA A 152 -29.57 41.29 -3.00
N TYR A 153 -29.67 40.24 -3.83
CA TYR A 153 -28.87 40.11 -5.04
C TYR A 153 -29.24 41.16 -6.09
N ALA A 154 -30.54 41.39 -6.34
CA ALA A 154 -31.01 42.42 -7.28
C ALA A 154 -30.61 43.84 -6.84
N SER A 155 -30.63 44.11 -5.53
CA SER A 155 -30.15 45.38 -4.98
C SER A 155 -28.64 45.60 -5.19
N ALA A 156 -27.84 44.53 -5.14
CA ALA A 156 -26.39 44.59 -5.36
C ALA A 156 -26.00 44.62 -6.85
N ASN A 157 -26.91 44.23 -7.75
CA ASN A 157 -26.68 44.14 -9.18
C ASN A 157 -27.80 44.90 -9.94
N PRO A 158 -27.66 46.23 -10.12
CA PRO A 158 -28.69 47.04 -10.76
C PRO A 158 -29.02 46.57 -12.18
N GLY A 159 -30.31 46.51 -12.52
CA GLY A 159 -30.79 46.09 -13.84
C GLY A 159 -31.17 44.61 -13.95
N VAL A 160 -31.03 43.83 -12.88
CA VAL A 160 -31.50 42.44 -12.81
C VAL A 160 -33.00 42.40 -12.47
N ASP A 161 -33.76 41.63 -13.24
CA ASP A 161 -35.18 41.38 -12.98
C ASP A 161 -35.37 40.37 -11.82
N GLU A 162 -36.11 40.77 -10.78
CA GLU A 162 -36.30 39.94 -9.58
C GLU A 162 -37.06 38.65 -9.86
N ASP A 163 -38.07 38.68 -10.74
CA ASP A 163 -38.90 37.51 -11.05
C ASP A 163 -38.10 36.47 -11.85
N SER A 164 -37.35 36.90 -12.87
CA SER A 164 -36.43 36.03 -13.61
C SER A 164 -35.35 35.44 -12.70
N LEU A 165 -34.76 36.25 -11.83
CA LEU A 165 -33.75 35.78 -10.87
C LEU A 165 -34.33 34.74 -9.90
N PHE A 166 -35.53 34.99 -9.37
CA PHE A 166 -36.22 34.04 -8.50
C PHE A 166 -36.45 32.71 -9.21
N GLY A 167 -36.84 32.75 -10.48
CA GLY A 167 -36.97 31.56 -11.34
C GLY A 167 -35.67 30.77 -11.49
N VAL A 168 -34.54 31.45 -11.69
CA VAL A 168 -33.21 30.83 -11.78
C VAL A 168 -32.80 30.18 -10.45
N LEU A 169 -33.05 30.83 -9.32
CA LEU A 169 -32.74 30.28 -8.00
C LEU A 169 -33.65 29.11 -7.61
N GLU A 170 -34.93 29.13 -8.01
CA GLU A 170 -35.82 27.98 -7.89
C GLU A 170 -35.37 26.81 -8.79
N LYS A 171 -34.91 27.09 -10.01
CA LYS A 171 -34.28 26.07 -10.88
C LYS A 171 -33.05 25.46 -10.22
N LEU A 172 -32.20 26.28 -9.59
CA LEU A 172 -31.04 25.80 -8.82
C LEU A 172 -31.47 24.87 -7.68
N ARG A 173 -32.49 25.25 -6.89
CA ARG A 173 -33.01 24.39 -5.80
C ARG A 173 -33.54 23.05 -6.28
N LYS A 174 -34.09 22.99 -7.49
CA LYS A 174 -34.63 21.75 -8.08
C LYS A 174 -33.58 20.69 -8.41
N ILE A 175 -32.28 20.99 -8.33
CA ILE A 175 -31.21 19.98 -8.46
C ILE A 175 -31.45 18.77 -7.56
N ILE A 176 -31.93 18.96 -6.32
CA ILE A 176 -32.14 17.84 -5.38
C ILE A 176 -33.28 16.90 -5.80
N ASN A 177 -34.13 17.33 -6.74
CA ASN A 177 -35.23 16.55 -7.29
C ASN A 177 -34.77 15.64 -8.45
N ASN A 178 -33.55 15.83 -8.94
CA ASN A 178 -32.98 14.94 -9.95
C ASN A 178 -32.90 13.53 -9.38
N HIS A 179 -33.25 12.57 -10.22
CA HIS A 179 -33.24 11.17 -9.86
C HIS A 179 -31.88 10.55 -10.18
N VAL A 180 -31.34 9.83 -9.22
CA VAL A 180 -30.13 9.01 -9.38
C VAL A 180 -30.54 7.55 -9.26
N GLY A 181 -30.09 6.72 -10.19
CA GLY A 181 -30.35 5.29 -10.14
C GLY A 181 -29.56 4.61 -9.03
N ILE A 182 -30.22 3.85 -8.17
CA ILE A 182 -29.59 2.99 -7.18
C ILE A 182 -29.70 1.55 -7.66
N ILE A 183 -28.56 0.88 -7.76
CA ILE A 183 -28.46 -0.56 -7.94
C ILE A 183 -28.39 -1.16 -6.54
N GLU A 184 -29.46 -1.83 -6.10
CA GLU A 184 -29.47 -2.54 -4.82
C GLU A 184 -29.17 -4.03 -5.08
N LEU A 185 -28.03 -4.47 -4.55
CA LEU A 185 -27.59 -5.87 -4.64
C LEU A 185 -28.40 -6.74 -3.67
N ALA A 186 -28.75 -7.95 -4.10
CA ALA A 186 -29.55 -8.86 -3.28
C ALA A 186 -28.86 -9.20 -1.94
N GLU A 187 -29.66 -9.29 -0.88
CA GLU A 187 -29.22 -9.50 0.51
C GLU A 187 -28.55 -10.87 0.76
N ASP A 188 -28.91 -11.86 -0.06
CA ASP A 188 -28.40 -13.23 0.03
C ASP A 188 -27.06 -13.42 -0.70
N LEU A 189 -26.59 -12.40 -1.42
CA LEU A 189 -25.28 -12.43 -2.05
C LEU A 189 -24.18 -12.55 -1.01
N ASP A 190 -23.29 -13.52 -1.23
CA ASP A 190 -22.02 -13.57 -0.54
C ASP A 190 -21.11 -12.39 -0.95
N ILE A 191 -20.17 -12.09 -0.07
CA ILE A 191 -19.24 -10.96 -0.21
C ILE A 191 -18.34 -11.12 -1.44
N GLU A 192 -18.00 -12.36 -1.81
CA GLU A 192 -17.19 -12.68 -2.99
C GLU A 192 -17.91 -12.19 -4.25
N THR A 193 -19.19 -12.54 -4.38
CA THR A 193 -20.04 -12.12 -5.50
C THR A 193 -20.25 -10.61 -5.50
N VAL A 194 -20.47 -9.98 -4.34
CA VAL A 194 -20.62 -8.51 -4.24
C VAL A 194 -19.35 -7.80 -4.69
N THR A 195 -18.18 -8.29 -4.28
CA THR A 195 -16.89 -7.70 -4.67
C THR A 195 -16.61 -7.92 -6.15
N GLU A 196 -16.90 -9.11 -6.68
CA GLU A 196 -16.74 -9.40 -8.11
C GLU A 196 -17.68 -8.54 -8.97
N ILE A 197 -18.94 -8.37 -8.55
CA ILE A 197 -19.89 -7.44 -9.19
C ILE A 197 -19.31 -6.04 -9.20
N PHE A 198 -18.79 -5.58 -8.06
CA PHE A 198 -18.21 -4.25 -7.96
C PHE A 198 -16.99 -4.09 -8.89
N ILE A 199 -16.02 -5.01 -8.85
CA ILE A 199 -14.81 -4.95 -9.70
C ILE A 199 -15.21 -4.91 -11.19
N ARG A 200 -16.19 -5.72 -11.59
CA ARG A 200 -16.68 -5.76 -12.97
C ARG A 200 -17.40 -4.47 -13.39
N VAL A 201 -18.17 -3.88 -12.48
CA VAL A 201 -18.90 -2.63 -12.76
C VAL A 201 -17.97 -1.41 -12.73
N ASN A 202 -16.92 -1.43 -11.91
CA ASN A 202 -16.01 -0.28 -11.71
C ASN A 202 -14.77 -0.26 -12.61
N SER A 203 -14.84 -0.87 -13.81
CA SER A 203 -13.73 -0.96 -14.78
C SER A 203 -13.22 0.38 -15.33
N SER A 204 -13.73 1.53 -14.86
CA SER A 204 -13.31 2.89 -15.25
C SER A 204 -13.05 3.81 -14.04
N GLY A 205 -13.19 3.32 -12.80
CA GLY A 205 -12.93 4.06 -11.55
C GLY A 205 -11.78 3.46 -10.74
N ALA A 206 -11.45 4.04 -9.58
CA ALA A 206 -10.44 3.47 -8.68
C ALA A 206 -10.96 2.14 -8.09
N GLU A 207 -10.26 1.04 -8.35
CA GLU A 207 -10.60 -0.29 -7.83
C GLU A 207 -10.64 -0.30 -6.29
N LEU A 208 -11.79 -0.61 -5.67
CA LEU A 208 -11.83 -1.04 -4.26
C LEU A 208 -11.29 -2.47 -4.15
N SER A 209 -10.27 -2.63 -3.32
CA SER A 209 -9.70 -3.91 -2.90
C SER A 209 -10.54 -4.59 -1.82
N GLN A 210 -10.31 -5.88 -1.56
CA GLN A 210 -10.91 -6.60 -0.44
C GLN A 210 -10.61 -5.95 0.93
N ALA A 211 -9.43 -5.32 1.06
CA ALA A 211 -9.08 -4.56 2.24
C ALA A 211 -10.01 -3.35 2.44
N ASP A 212 -10.49 -2.74 1.36
CA ASP A 212 -11.42 -1.61 1.42
C ASP A 212 -12.80 -2.02 1.89
N PHE A 213 -13.25 -3.21 1.48
CA PHE A 213 -14.48 -3.81 2.01
C PHE A 213 -14.35 -4.15 3.50
N ALA A 214 -13.22 -4.74 3.91
CA ALA A 214 -12.96 -5.01 5.33
C ALA A 214 -12.99 -3.72 6.15
N MET A 215 -12.29 -2.69 5.69
CA MET A 215 -12.30 -1.38 6.32
C MET A 215 -13.68 -0.73 6.38
N SER A 216 -14.46 -0.89 5.31
CA SER A 216 -15.83 -0.42 5.24
C SER A 216 -16.71 -1.07 6.30
N LYS A 217 -16.53 -2.39 6.48
CA LYS A 217 -17.24 -3.16 7.49
C LYS A 217 -16.82 -2.79 8.91
N ILE A 218 -15.52 -2.55 9.11
CA ILE A 218 -14.97 -2.07 10.38
C ILE A 218 -15.60 -0.71 10.73
N ALA A 219 -15.57 0.25 9.81
CA ALA A 219 -16.12 1.60 10.03
C ALA A 219 -17.63 1.61 10.33
N ALA A 220 -18.40 0.74 9.66
CA ALA A 220 -19.86 0.68 9.82
C ALA A 220 -20.33 0.10 11.18
N ASN A 221 -19.42 -0.51 11.97
CA ASN A 221 -19.75 -1.09 13.26
C ASN A 221 -19.42 -0.13 14.42
N GLU A 222 -20.45 0.51 14.96
CA GLU A 222 -20.33 1.37 16.15
C GLU A 222 -20.39 0.56 17.45
N THR A 223 -21.10 -0.57 17.45
CA THR A 223 -21.35 -1.39 18.65
C THR A 223 -20.08 -1.96 19.28
N TYR A 224 -19.10 -2.36 18.47
CA TYR A 224 -17.85 -2.97 18.92
C TYR A 224 -16.64 -2.06 18.71
N GLY A 225 -16.87 -0.73 18.58
CA GLY A 225 -15.81 0.27 18.46
C GLY A 225 -15.07 0.24 17.11
N GLY A 226 -15.72 -0.24 16.06
CA GLY A 226 -15.13 -0.35 14.73
C GLY A 226 -14.73 1.00 14.12
N ASN A 227 -15.49 2.07 14.38
CA ASN A 227 -15.13 3.44 13.99
C ASN A 227 -13.77 3.89 14.55
N THR A 228 -13.49 3.63 15.83
CA THR A 228 -12.21 3.94 16.49
C THR A 228 -11.10 3.00 16.01
N LEU A 229 -11.42 1.73 15.75
CA LEU A 229 -10.47 0.75 15.21
C LEU A 229 -10.01 1.12 13.80
N ARG A 230 -10.93 1.58 12.93
CA ARG A 230 -10.61 2.13 11.60
C ARG A 230 -9.63 3.30 11.73
N LYS A 231 -9.89 4.27 12.64
CA LYS A 231 -8.99 5.41 12.90
C LYS A 231 -7.61 4.93 13.27
N ALA A 232 -7.55 3.92 14.14
CA ALA A 232 -6.28 3.38 14.61
C ALA A 232 -5.43 2.81 13.46
N ILE A 233 -6.05 2.14 12.50
CA ILE A 233 -5.33 1.61 11.33
C ILE A 233 -4.89 2.75 10.42
N ASP A 234 -5.80 3.66 10.06
CA ASP A 234 -5.51 4.77 9.14
C ASP A 234 -4.42 5.70 9.69
N TYR A 235 -4.56 6.12 10.95
CA TYR A 235 -3.60 7.00 11.59
C TYR A 235 -2.25 6.33 11.81
N PHE A 236 -2.18 5.04 12.16
CA PHE A 236 -0.90 4.34 12.27
C PHE A 236 -0.16 4.32 10.93
N CYS A 237 -0.83 3.88 9.86
CA CYS A 237 -0.23 3.79 8.54
C CYS A 237 0.21 5.17 8.01
N HIS A 238 -0.56 6.22 8.31
CA HIS A 238 -0.17 7.57 7.95
C HIS A 238 1.03 8.08 8.76
N LEU A 239 1.04 7.84 10.08
CA LEU A 239 2.14 8.23 10.97
C LEU A 239 3.44 7.49 10.69
N ALA A 240 3.38 6.26 10.18
CA ALA A 240 4.57 5.52 9.78
C ALA A 240 5.35 6.25 8.67
N VAL A 241 4.64 6.95 7.77
CA VAL A 241 5.24 7.68 6.64
C VAL A 241 5.43 9.17 6.95
N ALA A 242 4.54 9.76 7.75
CA ALA A 242 4.54 11.18 8.12
C ALA A 242 4.47 11.36 9.66
N PRO A 243 5.58 11.12 10.39
CA PRO A 243 5.65 11.27 11.84
C PRO A 243 5.17 12.63 12.39
N GLU A 244 5.39 13.70 11.63
CA GLU A 244 4.97 15.07 11.97
C GLU A 244 3.46 15.23 12.08
N PHE A 245 2.69 14.28 11.54
CA PHE A 245 1.23 14.26 11.61
C PHE A 245 0.71 13.96 13.03
N TYR A 246 1.56 13.47 13.95
CA TYR A 246 1.17 13.10 15.30
C TYR A 246 0.47 14.25 16.06
N SER A 247 1.07 15.44 16.04
CA SER A 247 0.49 16.62 16.69
C SER A 247 -0.77 17.14 16.01
N ARG A 248 -0.99 16.80 14.73
CA ARG A 248 -2.21 17.16 14.00
C ARG A 248 -3.37 16.28 14.44
N ILE A 249 -3.16 14.97 14.61
CA ILE A 249 -4.17 14.05 15.16
C ILE A 249 -4.54 14.47 16.58
N GLU A 250 -3.55 14.76 17.42
CA GLU A 250 -3.77 15.14 18.82
C GLU A 250 -4.71 16.35 18.96
N LYS A 251 -4.58 17.33 18.05
CA LYS A 251 -5.39 18.56 18.06
C LYS A 251 -6.70 18.43 17.26
N GLY A 252 -6.67 17.71 16.14
CA GLY A 252 -7.76 17.59 15.19
C GLY A 252 -8.80 16.51 15.54
N ASP A 253 -8.42 15.51 16.33
CA ASP A 253 -9.29 14.39 16.73
C ASP A 253 -9.14 14.06 18.23
N PRO A 254 -9.63 14.95 19.13
CA PRO A 254 -9.47 14.79 20.57
C PRO A 254 -10.19 13.56 21.14
N GLU A 255 -11.20 13.04 20.43
CA GLU A 255 -11.86 11.78 20.81
C GLU A 255 -10.93 10.58 20.56
N PHE A 256 -10.30 10.52 19.39
CA PHE A 256 -9.32 9.46 19.11
C PHE A 256 -8.07 9.59 19.97
N ALA A 257 -7.60 10.81 20.24
CA ALA A 257 -6.44 11.04 21.10
C ALA A 257 -6.60 10.48 22.52
N LYS A 258 -7.86 10.37 23.01
CA LYS A 258 -8.21 9.74 24.30
C LYS A 258 -8.39 8.23 24.23
N SER A 259 -8.37 7.64 23.03
CA SER A 259 -8.52 6.20 22.83
C SER A 259 -7.30 5.42 23.34
N GLU A 260 -7.45 4.11 23.53
CA GLU A 260 -6.35 3.23 23.93
C GLU A 260 -5.25 3.06 22.85
N PHE A 261 -5.53 3.48 21.62
CA PHE A 261 -4.65 3.30 20.46
C PHE A 261 -3.62 4.42 20.36
N PHE A 262 -4.04 5.68 20.51
CA PHE A 262 -3.16 6.84 20.27
C PHE A 262 -1.88 6.84 21.12
N PRO A 263 -1.92 6.56 22.45
CA PRO A 263 -0.70 6.47 23.26
C PRO A 263 0.25 5.35 22.82
N LYS A 264 -0.27 4.27 22.21
CA LYS A 264 0.54 3.15 21.71
C LYS A 264 1.26 3.48 20.41
N MET A 265 0.87 4.57 19.73
CA MET A 265 1.48 5.05 18.48
C MET A 265 2.43 6.23 18.72
N ALA A 266 2.57 6.69 19.96
CA ALA A 266 3.38 7.86 20.32
C ALA A 266 4.85 7.75 19.93
N TRP A 267 5.36 6.53 19.78
CA TRP A 267 6.75 6.29 19.36
C TRP A 267 7.01 6.60 17.89
N LEU A 268 5.96 6.63 17.04
CA LEU A 268 6.10 6.94 15.61
C LEU A 268 6.61 8.36 15.37
N LYS A 269 6.38 9.30 16.31
CA LYS A 269 6.85 10.69 16.21
C LYS A 269 8.38 10.81 16.06
N ASP A 270 9.12 9.82 16.55
CA ASP A 270 10.58 9.80 16.61
C ASP A 270 11.17 8.81 15.57
N VAL A 271 10.33 8.19 14.73
CA VAL A 271 10.77 7.23 13.71
C VAL A 271 11.30 7.97 12.49
N ASN A 272 12.44 7.51 11.99
CA ASN A 272 13.08 7.96 10.76
C ASN A 272 13.59 6.76 9.94
N ASP A 273 12.93 5.61 10.09
CA ASP A 273 13.27 4.36 9.42
C ASP A 273 12.17 4.06 8.40
N ASP A 274 12.56 3.73 7.17
CA ASP A 274 11.65 3.47 6.04
C ASP A 274 11.64 2.00 5.59
N ILE A 275 12.27 1.09 6.35
CA ILE A 275 12.34 -0.34 5.97
C ILE A 275 10.97 -0.97 5.84
N TYR A 276 10.02 -0.54 6.65
CA TYR A 276 8.65 -1.02 6.58
C TYR A 276 7.72 0.15 6.81
N ASP A 277 7.04 0.57 5.74
CA ASP A 277 6.00 1.60 5.77
C ASP A 277 4.68 0.95 5.33
N PRO A 278 3.88 0.41 6.28
CA PRO A 278 2.70 -0.38 5.93
C PRO A 278 1.53 0.50 5.49
N ALA A 279 0.87 0.11 4.41
CA ALA A 279 -0.48 0.58 4.09
C ALA A 279 -1.53 -0.13 4.97
N TYR A 280 -2.77 0.38 5.01
CA TYR A 280 -3.84 -0.28 5.78
C TYR A 280 -4.11 -1.72 5.32
N THR A 281 -3.87 -2.01 4.03
CA THR A 281 -3.97 -3.37 3.48
C THR A 281 -2.94 -4.30 4.10
N ASP A 282 -1.71 -3.81 4.31
CA ASP A 282 -0.62 -4.57 4.93
C ASP A 282 -0.93 -4.84 6.40
N MET A 283 -1.33 -3.80 7.13
CA MET A 283 -1.67 -3.89 8.54
C MET A 283 -2.85 -4.84 8.79
N LEU A 284 -3.91 -4.74 7.98
CA LEU A 284 -5.03 -5.68 8.04
C LEU A 284 -4.57 -7.11 7.74
N ARG A 285 -3.76 -7.30 6.70
CA ARG A 285 -3.25 -8.62 6.32
C ARG A 285 -2.44 -9.24 7.45
N VAL A 286 -1.54 -8.49 8.08
CA VAL A 286 -0.74 -9.00 9.20
C VAL A 286 -1.62 -9.31 10.40
N ALA A 287 -2.39 -8.34 10.88
CA ALA A 287 -3.21 -8.48 12.09
C ALA A 287 -4.28 -9.57 11.96
N PHE A 288 -4.94 -9.67 10.80
CA PHE A 288 -5.89 -10.73 10.52
C PHE A 288 -5.20 -12.08 10.47
N THR A 289 -4.15 -12.21 9.67
CA THR A 289 -3.53 -13.52 9.45
C THR A 289 -2.94 -14.09 10.74
N SER A 290 -2.27 -13.26 11.54
CA SER A 290 -1.66 -13.71 12.79
C SER A 290 -2.67 -14.12 13.86
N GLU A 291 -3.81 -13.43 13.97
CA GLU A 291 -4.81 -13.72 15.01
C GLU A 291 -5.88 -14.73 14.58
N PHE A 292 -6.14 -14.88 13.28
CA PHE A 292 -7.24 -15.71 12.76
C PHE A 292 -6.81 -17.04 12.15
N GLY A 293 -5.53 -17.21 11.81
CA GLY A 293 -5.06 -18.42 11.15
C GLY A 293 -5.57 -18.55 9.71
N ARG A 294 -5.85 -17.41 9.05
CA ARG A 294 -6.46 -17.31 7.72
C ARG A 294 -5.85 -16.16 6.93
N GLY A 295 -5.62 -16.34 5.64
CA GLY A 295 -4.91 -15.35 4.81
C GLY A 295 -5.77 -14.59 3.80
N LYS A 296 -7.02 -15.00 3.60
CA LYS A 296 -7.92 -14.35 2.63
C LYS A 296 -8.71 -13.23 3.28
N LEU A 297 -8.55 -11.99 2.81
CA LEU A 297 -9.24 -10.83 3.41
C LEU A 297 -10.77 -10.92 3.30
N GLN A 298 -11.31 -11.64 2.32
CA GLN A 298 -12.75 -11.94 2.25
C GLN A 298 -13.27 -12.69 3.49
N ASP A 299 -12.45 -13.58 4.08
CA ASP A 299 -12.81 -14.33 5.27
C ASP A 299 -12.93 -13.38 6.46
N LEU A 300 -12.09 -12.35 6.53
CA LEU A 300 -12.21 -11.28 7.53
C LEU A 300 -13.55 -10.55 7.39
N VAL A 301 -13.94 -10.15 6.17
CA VAL A 301 -15.22 -9.46 5.95
C VAL A 301 -16.41 -10.34 6.38
N ALA A 302 -16.37 -11.62 6.05
CA ALA A 302 -17.39 -12.59 6.45
C ALA A 302 -17.47 -12.71 7.98
N LEU A 303 -16.33 -12.87 8.65
CA LEU A 303 -16.24 -12.98 10.11
C LEU A 303 -16.74 -11.71 10.83
N LEU A 304 -16.33 -10.53 10.38
CA LEU A 304 -16.82 -9.25 10.89
C LEU A 304 -18.33 -9.05 10.64
N SER A 305 -18.90 -9.75 9.66
CA SER A 305 -20.34 -9.78 9.42
C SER A 305 -21.08 -10.78 10.31
N GLY A 306 -20.37 -11.57 11.11
CA GLY A 306 -20.93 -12.61 11.98
C GLY A 306 -21.06 -13.97 11.31
N ARG A 307 -20.43 -14.20 10.14
CA ARG A 307 -20.55 -15.47 9.42
C ARG A 307 -19.90 -16.59 10.19
N ASN A 308 -20.70 -17.54 10.64
CA ASN A 308 -20.23 -18.82 11.14
C ASN A 308 -19.97 -19.76 9.96
N PHE A 309 -18.71 -20.14 9.73
CA PHE A 309 -18.33 -21.00 8.60
C PHE A 309 -18.84 -22.45 8.72
N VAL A 310 -19.18 -22.90 9.93
CA VAL A 310 -19.72 -24.25 10.17
C VAL A 310 -21.23 -24.27 9.93
N THR A 311 -21.97 -23.41 10.62
CA THR A 311 -23.44 -23.37 10.53
C THR A 311 -23.93 -22.67 9.26
N LYS A 312 -23.06 -21.90 8.60
CA LYS A 312 -23.40 -21.02 7.47
C LYS A 312 -24.49 -19.99 7.85
N GLN A 313 -24.56 -19.61 9.13
CA GLN A 313 -25.47 -18.59 9.64
C GLN A 313 -24.71 -17.31 10.02
N TYR A 314 -25.44 -16.20 10.17
CA TYR A 314 -24.91 -14.94 10.68
C TYR A 314 -25.30 -14.77 12.15
N GLU A 315 -24.31 -14.74 13.02
CA GLU A 315 -24.44 -14.81 14.47
C GLU A 315 -23.72 -13.61 15.11
N GLU A 316 -24.42 -12.88 15.98
CA GLU A 316 -23.85 -11.69 16.66
C GLU A 316 -22.59 -12.02 17.46
N VAL A 317 -22.55 -13.19 18.11
CA VAL A 317 -21.40 -13.64 18.91
C VAL A 317 -20.13 -13.77 18.06
N ILE A 318 -20.25 -14.23 16.81
CA ILE A 318 -19.12 -14.34 15.88
C ILE A 318 -18.61 -12.96 15.48
N ALA A 319 -19.51 -12.00 15.23
CA ALA A 319 -19.11 -10.63 14.93
C ALA A 319 -18.36 -10.01 16.11
N GLN A 320 -18.89 -10.15 17.34
CA GLN A 320 -18.26 -9.63 18.55
C GLN A 320 -16.86 -10.23 18.78
N ASP A 321 -16.69 -11.55 18.66
CA ASP A 321 -15.39 -12.22 18.76
C ASP A 321 -14.42 -11.72 17.69
N SER A 322 -14.90 -11.58 16.45
CA SER A 322 -14.09 -11.12 15.31
C SER A 322 -13.55 -9.70 15.53
N PHE A 323 -14.37 -8.75 15.99
CA PHE A 323 -13.89 -7.40 16.32
C PHE A 323 -12.89 -7.41 17.48
N THR A 324 -13.10 -8.26 18.48
CA THR A 324 -12.19 -8.41 19.62
C THR A 324 -10.82 -8.92 19.18
N ARG A 325 -10.80 -9.98 18.36
CA ARG A 325 -9.57 -10.58 17.82
C ARG A 325 -8.85 -9.64 16.85
N LEU A 326 -9.58 -8.96 15.97
CA LEU A 326 -8.98 -7.99 15.07
C LEU A 326 -8.33 -6.84 15.84
N LYS A 327 -9.02 -6.28 16.84
CA LYS A 327 -8.46 -5.25 17.73
C LYS A 327 -7.17 -5.73 18.40
N LYS A 328 -7.13 -6.96 18.91
CA LYS A 328 -5.93 -7.56 19.49
C LYS A 328 -4.78 -7.63 18.47
N GLY A 329 -5.06 -8.07 17.25
CA GLY A 329 -4.08 -8.11 16.16
C GLY A 329 -3.52 -6.73 15.81
N ILE A 330 -4.39 -5.72 15.75
CA ILE A 330 -3.99 -4.33 15.55
C ILE A 330 -3.10 -3.83 16.70
N ILE A 331 -3.45 -4.11 17.95
CA ILE A 331 -2.62 -3.77 19.12
C ILE A 331 -1.25 -4.46 19.06
N HIS A 332 -1.19 -5.71 18.61
CA HIS A 332 0.06 -6.44 18.43
C HIS A 332 0.92 -5.88 17.29
N PHE A 333 0.29 -5.42 16.21
CA PHE A 333 0.97 -4.79 15.08
C PHE A 333 1.59 -3.42 15.43
N ILE A 334 0.85 -2.57 16.13
CA ILE A 334 1.34 -1.21 16.48
C ILE A 334 2.30 -1.19 17.66
N ASN A 335 2.55 -2.35 18.28
CA ASN A 335 3.42 -2.45 19.44
C ASN A 335 4.86 -2.14 19.04
N LYS A 336 5.43 -1.08 19.63
CA LYS A 336 6.81 -0.63 19.37
C LYS A 336 7.83 -1.77 19.42
N THR A 337 7.80 -2.58 20.47
CA THR A 337 8.76 -3.67 20.63
C THR A 337 8.65 -4.69 19.50
N HIS A 338 7.43 -5.06 19.10
CA HIS A 338 7.24 -6.02 18.01
C HIS A 338 7.71 -5.43 16.67
N TYR A 339 7.36 -4.17 16.41
CA TYR A 339 7.72 -3.46 15.18
C TYR A 339 9.23 -3.27 15.06
N ASP A 340 9.87 -2.72 16.09
CA ASP A 340 11.33 -2.52 16.15
C ASP A 340 12.05 -3.86 15.97
N ARG A 341 11.56 -4.94 16.60
CA ARG A 341 12.16 -6.27 16.47
C ARG A 341 12.07 -6.81 15.05
N LEU A 342 10.92 -6.66 14.37
CA LEU A 342 10.81 -7.03 12.96
C LEU A 342 11.85 -6.28 12.11
N VAL A 343 11.92 -4.95 12.24
CA VAL A 343 12.85 -4.12 11.48
C VAL A 343 14.30 -4.51 11.78
N MET A 344 14.65 -4.73 13.05
CA MET A 344 15.97 -5.22 13.46
C MET A 344 16.30 -6.60 12.86
N ILE A 345 15.33 -7.51 12.78
CA ILE A 345 15.49 -8.84 12.16
C ILE A 345 15.81 -8.68 10.67
N LEU A 346 15.09 -7.84 9.94
CA LEU A 346 15.35 -7.58 8.51
C LEU A 346 16.72 -6.93 8.29
N ARG A 347 17.07 -5.91 9.09
CA ARG A 347 18.40 -5.26 9.07
C ARG A 347 19.52 -6.26 9.35
N SER A 348 19.34 -7.13 10.34
CA SER A 348 20.33 -8.14 10.70
C SER A 348 20.46 -9.27 9.67
N ALA A 349 19.52 -9.40 8.73
CA ALA A 349 19.66 -10.22 7.52
C ALA A 349 20.34 -9.47 6.36
N GLY A 350 20.67 -8.18 6.51
CA GLY A 350 21.33 -7.37 5.48
C GLY A 350 20.41 -6.45 4.68
N PHE A 351 19.10 -6.46 4.95
CA PHE A 351 18.13 -5.55 4.33
C PHE A 351 18.10 -4.22 5.09
N ILE A 352 19.07 -3.36 4.80
CA ILE A 352 19.35 -2.14 5.56
C ILE A 352 18.70 -0.87 5.01
N THR A 353 18.07 -0.94 3.84
CA THR A 353 17.34 0.16 3.19
C THR A 353 16.03 -0.36 2.60
N SER A 354 15.03 0.51 2.49
CA SER A 354 13.76 0.25 1.80
C SER A 354 13.96 -0.25 0.36
N ALA A 355 15.00 0.22 -0.35
CA ALA A 355 15.33 -0.21 -1.71
C ALA A 355 15.70 -1.70 -1.84
N LEU A 356 16.13 -2.36 -0.75
CA LEU A 356 16.40 -3.79 -0.74
C LEU A 356 15.13 -4.63 -0.49
N ILE A 357 14.03 -4.00 -0.09
CA ILE A 357 12.75 -4.66 0.14
C ILE A 357 12.02 -4.81 -1.21
N GLY A 358 12.28 -5.91 -1.92
CA GLY A 358 11.66 -6.15 -3.24
C GLY A 358 10.20 -6.61 -3.20
N GLY A 359 9.55 -6.67 -2.04
CA GLY A 359 8.13 -7.05 -1.95
C GLY A 359 7.51 -6.90 -0.57
N GLN A 360 6.49 -6.05 -0.45
CA GLN A 360 5.79 -5.75 0.80
C GLN A 360 5.12 -6.98 1.43
N ASN A 361 4.56 -7.88 0.62
CA ASN A 361 3.92 -9.10 1.13
C ASN A 361 4.90 -10.06 1.83
N SER A 362 6.17 -10.07 1.41
CA SER A 362 7.21 -10.85 2.10
C SER A 362 7.49 -10.27 3.49
N VAL A 363 7.48 -8.95 3.64
CA VAL A 363 7.61 -8.30 4.96
C VAL A 363 6.37 -8.54 5.80
N ASN A 364 5.17 -8.45 5.21
CA ASN A 364 3.91 -8.76 5.89
C ASN A 364 3.94 -10.18 6.46
N PHE A 365 4.36 -11.17 5.67
CA PHE A 365 4.44 -12.54 6.18
C PHE A 365 5.57 -12.75 7.19
N ALA A 366 6.71 -12.08 7.03
CA ALA A 366 7.75 -12.06 8.06
C ALA A 366 7.19 -11.55 9.41
N TYR A 367 6.33 -10.52 9.38
CA TYR A 367 5.69 -10.02 10.59
C TYR A 367 4.62 -10.97 11.14
N ILE A 368 3.80 -11.57 10.28
CA ILE A 368 2.84 -12.62 10.66
C ILE A 368 3.58 -13.75 11.37
N LEU A 369 4.68 -14.23 10.78
CA LEU A 369 5.50 -15.29 11.33
C LEU A 369 6.07 -14.88 12.69
N TYR A 370 6.65 -13.69 12.81
CA TYR A 370 7.14 -13.16 14.09
C TYR A 370 6.04 -13.18 15.18
N LEU A 371 4.85 -12.67 14.87
CA LEU A 371 3.74 -12.61 15.83
C LEU A 371 3.22 -14.01 16.20
N ARG A 372 3.15 -14.94 15.23
CA ARG A 372 2.75 -16.33 15.47
C ARG A 372 3.75 -17.10 16.31
N SER A 373 5.04 -16.97 16.00
CA SER A 373 6.10 -17.60 16.78
C SER A 373 6.08 -17.13 18.24
N ARG A 374 5.78 -15.84 18.47
CA ARG A 374 5.60 -15.32 19.83
C ARG A 374 4.35 -15.85 20.52
N ALA A 375 3.24 -16.02 19.79
CA ALA A 375 2.03 -16.63 20.34
C ALA A 375 2.25 -18.10 20.74
N GLU A 376 3.12 -18.83 20.01
CA GLU A 376 3.59 -20.17 20.36
C GLU A 376 4.68 -20.18 21.46
N SER A 377 5.04 -19.01 22.01
CA SER A 377 6.06 -18.86 23.05
C SER A 377 7.44 -19.40 22.67
N LEU A 378 7.81 -19.30 21.38
CA LEU A 378 9.15 -19.69 20.93
C LEU A 378 10.23 -18.75 21.53
N PRO A 379 11.44 -19.27 21.81
CA PRO A 379 12.60 -18.48 22.23
C PRO A 379 12.92 -17.38 21.22
N ALA A 380 13.32 -16.19 21.70
CA ALA A 380 13.50 -15.03 20.84
C ALA A 380 14.53 -15.27 19.72
N ASP A 381 15.61 -15.99 20.00
CA ASP A 381 16.64 -16.36 19.03
C ASP A 381 16.11 -17.27 17.91
N ASP A 382 15.26 -18.26 18.24
CA ASP A 382 14.59 -19.11 17.26
C ASP A 382 13.66 -18.29 16.36
N ILE A 383 12.92 -17.33 16.92
CA ILE A 383 12.06 -16.43 16.15
C ILE A 383 12.91 -15.61 15.16
N GLU A 384 13.98 -14.99 15.64
CA GLU A 384 14.87 -14.18 14.82
C GLU A 384 15.49 -15.02 13.68
N HIS A 385 15.90 -16.27 13.94
CA HIS A 385 16.42 -17.19 12.93
C HIS A 385 15.37 -17.58 11.88
N LEU A 386 14.19 -18.02 12.31
CA LEU A 386 13.11 -18.46 11.42
C LEU A 386 12.61 -17.32 10.52
N VAL A 387 12.43 -16.12 11.08
CA VAL A 387 11.92 -14.97 10.32
C VAL A 387 12.92 -14.53 9.24
N ARG A 388 14.24 -14.50 9.54
CA ARG A 388 15.26 -14.16 8.52
C ARG A 388 15.26 -15.13 7.38
N ARG A 389 15.30 -16.44 7.69
CA ARG A 389 15.34 -17.49 6.68
C ARG A 389 14.06 -17.52 5.84
N TRP A 390 12.90 -17.36 6.47
CA TRP A 390 11.64 -17.32 5.73
C TRP A 390 11.53 -16.10 4.82
N PHE A 391 11.96 -14.92 5.29
CA PHE A 391 11.94 -13.71 4.47
C PHE A 391 12.83 -13.87 3.23
N VAL A 392 14.06 -14.37 3.40
CA VAL A 392 14.98 -14.62 2.28
C VAL A 392 14.46 -15.69 1.33
N LEU A 393 13.91 -16.79 1.84
CA LEU A 393 13.23 -17.79 1.02
C LEU A 393 12.10 -17.16 0.19
N SER A 394 11.26 -16.33 0.83
CA SER A 394 10.11 -15.69 0.19
C SER A 394 10.53 -14.76 -0.94
N MET A 395 11.64 -14.05 -0.76
CA MET A 395 12.28 -13.22 -1.78
C MET A 395 12.81 -14.07 -2.94
N LEU A 396 13.63 -15.09 -2.65
CA LEU A 396 14.27 -15.93 -3.66
C LEU A 396 13.27 -16.75 -4.50
N THR A 397 12.19 -17.22 -3.89
CA THR A 397 11.18 -18.06 -4.58
C THR A 397 10.04 -17.24 -5.17
N GLY A 398 9.96 -15.94 -4.87
CA GLY A 398 8.83 -15.10 -5.25
C GLY A 398 7.50 -15.55 -4.63
N ARG A 399 7.54 -16.21 -3.46
CA ARG A 399 6.40 -16.91 -2.82
C ARG A 399 5.12 -16.09 -2.75
N TYR A 400 5.24 -14.78 -2.50
CA TYR A 400 4.12 -13.85 -2.35
C TYR A 400 3.99 -12.82 -3.49
N SER A 401 4.59 -13.08 -4.66
CA SER A 401 4.55 -12.15 -5.80
C SER A 401 3.38 -12.40 -6.76
N GLY A 402 2.99 -13.67 -6.96
CA GLY A 402 1.94 -14.06 -7.91
C GLY A 402 0.52 -13.91 -7.33
N ASN A 403 0.11 -14.87 -6.50
CA ASN A 403 -1.18 -14.86 -5.79
C ASN A 403 -0.95 -14.81 -4.27
N PRO A 404 -0.58 -13.63 -3.73
CA PRO A 404 -0.18 -13.49 -2.32
C PRO A 404 -1.24 -13.96 -1.34
N GLU A 405 -2.53 -13.66 -1.57
CA GLU A 405 -3.59 -14.08 -0.65
C GLU A 405 -3.69 -15.61 -0.54
N THR A 406 -3.61 -16.31 -1.66
CA THR A 406 -3.70 -17.76 -1.66
C THR A 406 -2.48 -18.40 -1.00
N ALA A 407 -1.28 -17.89 -1.30
CA ALA A 407 -0.04 -18.38 -0.69
C ALA A 407 -0.02 -18.13 0.82
N ILE A 408 -0.38 -16.92 1.27
CA ILE A 408 -0.45 -16.56 2.69
C ILE A 408 -1.48 -17.41 3.42
N ASP A 409 -2.68 -17.64 2.84
CA ASP A 409 -3.71 -18.49 3.43
C ASP A 409 -3.27 -19.96 3.55
N LEU A 410 -2.56 -20.47 2.54
CA LEU A 410 -1.99 -21.81 2.60
C LEU A 410 -0.97 -21.92 3.74
N ASP A 411 -0.02 -20.99 3.79
CA ASP A 411 1.09 -21.04 4.74
C ASP A 411 0.59 -20.92 6.18
N ILE A 412 -0.29 -19.95 6.46
CA ILE A 412 -0.81 -19.77 7.81
C ILE A 412 -1.64 -20.98 8.26
N ARG A 413 -2.43 -21.60 7.38
CA ARG A 413 -3.21 -22.79 7.72
C ARG A 413 -2.32 -23.99 8.01
N GLN A 414 -1.19 -24.12 7.31
CA GLN A 414 -0.22 -25.17 7.62
C GLN A 414 0.51 -24.89 8.93
N ILE A 415 0.82 -23.63 9.24
CA ILE A 415 1.36 -23.23 10.54
C ILE A 415 0.39 -23.61 11.67
N GLU A 416 -0.90 -23.27 11.54
CA GLU A 416 -1.92 -23.66 12.54
C GLU A 416 -2.05 -25.17 12.70
N ALA A 417 -1.86 -25.94 11.63
CA ALA A 417 -2.02 -27.39 11.65
C ALA A 417 -0.79 -28.15 12.19
N ARG A 418 0.42 -27.63 11.97
CA ARG A 418 1.69 -28.34 12.22
C ARG A 418 2.63 -27.66 13.23
N GLY A 419 2.33 -26.42 13.60
CA GLY A 419 3.22 -25.53 14.36
C GLY A 419 4.23 -24.82 13.45
N VAL A 420 4.72 -23.67 13.92
CA VAL A 420 5.64 -22.81 13.16
C VAL A 420 6.91 -23.56 12.74
N VAL A 421 7.65 -24.12 13.69
CA VAL A 421 9.00 -24.67 13.44
C VAL A 421 8.96 -25.83 12.43
N THR A 422 8.01 -26.74 12.61
CA THR A 422 7.83 -27.93 11.77
C THR A 422 7.53 -27.55 10.33
N TYR A 423 6.59 -26.62 10.13
CA TYR A 423 6.18 -26.23 8.78
C TYR A 423 7.27 -25.45 8.04
N ILE A 424 7.85 -24.44 8.69
CA ILE A 424 8.85 -23.56 8.10
C ILE A 424 10.08 -24.35 7.67
N SER A 425 10.59 -25.23 8.54
CA SER A 425 11.74 -26.09 8.24
C SER A 425 11.48 -27.00 7.03
N ALA A 426 10.29 -27.63 6.97
CA ALA A 426 9.93 -28.52 5.87
C ALA A 426 9.84 -27.80 4.51
N VAL A 427 9.30 -26.58 4.49
CA VAL A 427 9.23 -25.78 3.25
C VAL A 427 10.62 -25.29 2.83
N ILE A 428 11.47 -24.85 3.76
CA ILE A 428 12.84 -24.43 3.45
C ILE A 428 13.62 -25.58 2.82
N GLU A 429 13.54 -26.79 3.40
CA GLU A 429 14.24 -27.97 2.89
C GLU A 429 13.74 -28.37 1.49
N ALA A 430 12.43 -28.29 1.26
CA ALA A 430 11.82 -28.65 -0.02
C ALA A 430 12.16 -27.65 -1.15
N GLU A 431 12.04 -26.35 -0.87
CA GLU A 431 12.18 -25.30 -1.89
C GLU A 431 13.65 -24.95 -2.18
N LEU A 432 14.49 -24.90 -1.14
CA LEU A 432 15.90 -24.51 -1.24
C LEU A 432 16.84 -25.74 -1.28
N SER A 433 16.48 -26.70 -2.11
CA SER A 433 17.21 -27.95 -2.31
C SER A 433 18.59 -27.75 -2.97
N GLY A 434 19.41 -28.81 -3.03
CA GLY A 434 20.72 -28.75 -3.69
C GLY A 434 20.64 -28.27 -5.15
N SER A 435 19.62 -28.70 -5.91
CA SER A 435 19.40 -28.29 -7.31
C SER A 435 18.89 -26.85 -7.43
N PHE A 436 18.18 -26.33 -6.43
CA PHE A 436 17.81 -24.92 -6.37
C PHE A 436 19.07 -24.06 -6.44
N TRP A 437 20.04 -24.33 -5.57
CA TRP A 437 21.27 -23.55 -5.48
C TRP A 437 22.20 -23.72 -6.68
N SER A 438 22.38 -24.95 -7.17
CA SER A 438 23.38 -25.25 -8.21
C SER A 438 22.89 -25.00 -9.65
N ALA A 439 21.57 -25.01 -9.89
CA ALA A 439 21.02 -24.90 -11.23
C ALA A 439 19.93 -23.81 -11.34
N LEU A 440 18.88 -23.87 -10.52
CA LEU A 440 17.73 -22.99 -10.70
C LEU A 440 18.04 -21.52 -10.42
N LEU A 441 18.69 -21.21 -9.28
CA LEU A 441 19.01 -19.84 -8.91
C LEU A 441 19.99 -19.17 -9.91
N PRO A 442 21.09 -19.81 -10.35
CA PRO A 442 21.92 -19.29 -11.44
C PRO A 442 21.12 -18.98 -12.71
N GLN A 443 20.19 -19.85 -13.10
CA GLN A 443 19.33 -19.63 -14.27
C GLN A 443 18.38 -18.44 -14.07
N GLN A 444 17.76 -18.32 -12.89
CA GLN A 444 16.87 -17.21 -12.55
C GLN A 444 17.59 -15.85 -12.47
N MET A 445 18.90 -15.85 -12.21
CA MET A 445 19.76 -14.67 -12.25
C MET A 445 20.14 -14.22 -13.67
N ASP A 446 19.66 -14.89 -14.73
CA ASP A 446 19.71 -14.38 -16.10
C ASP A 446 18.61 -13.33 -16.33
N THR A 447 18.83 -12.15 -15.74
CA THR A 447 17.90 -11.02 -15.80
C THR A 447 18.64 -9.69 -15.87
N SER A 448 18.03 -8.71 -16.51
CA SER A 448 18.53 -7.34 -16.58
C SER A 448 17.89 -6.39 -15.57
N SER A 449 17.03 -6.91 -14.67
CA SER A 449 16.32 -6.10 -13.68
C SER A 449 17.20 -5.88 -12.44
N SER A 450 17.64 -4.63 -12.23
CA SER A 450 18.41 -4.24 -11.04
C SER A 450 17.61 -4.31 -9.74
N ILE A 451 16.28 -4.43 -9.83
CA ILE A 451 15.38 -4.62 -8.68
C ILE A 451 14.90 -6.08 -8.57
N SER A 452 15.56 -7.01 -9.28
CA SER A 452 15.23 -8.42 -9.15
C SER A 452 15.49 -8.91 -7.72
N PRO A 453 14.62 -9.76 -7.15
CA PRO A 453 14.79 -10.23 -5.78
C PRO A 453 16.13 -10.94 -5.57
N TYR A 454 16.66 -11.62 -6.60
CA TYR A 454 17.95 -12.28 -6.55
C TYR A 454 19.12 -11.32 -6.34
N PHE A 455 19.12 -10.19 -7.05
CA PHE A 455 20.16 -9.18 -6.91
C PHE A 455 20.05 -8.44 -5.57
N LEU A 456 18.83 -8.15 -5.12
CA LEU A 456 18.60 -7.54 -3.80
C LEU A 456 19.06 -8.46 -2.67
N VAL A 457 18.77 -9.78 -2.75
CA VAL A 457 19.25 -10.78 -1.80
C VAL A 457 20.78 -10.93 -1.88
N TYR A 458 21.37 -10.86 -3.08
CA TYR A 458 22.82 -10.84 -3.23
C TYR A 458 23.45 -9.63 -2.52
N GLN A 459 22.91 -8.43 -2.70
CA GLN A 459 23.36 -7.24 -1.98
C GLN A 459 23.19 -7.38 -0.46
N ALA A 460 22.07 -7.93 0.00
CA ALA A 460 21.84 -8.22 1.42
C ALA A 460 22.86 -9.24 1.97
N ALA A 461 23.24 -10.25 1.19
CA ALA A 461 24.30 -11.19 1.53
C ALA A 461 25.64 -10.47 1.71
N GLN A 462 26.00 -9.58 0.80
CA GLN A 462 27.22 -8.78 0.90
C GLN A 462 27.23 -7.87 2.14
N VAL A 463 26.08 -7.27 2.49
CA VAL A 463 25.93 -6.49 3.74
C VAL A 463 26.14 -7.38 4.96
N LYS A 464 25.48 -8.55 5.02
CA LYS A 464 25.57 -9.48 6.16
C LYS A 464 26.98 -10.01 6.37
N LEU A 465 27.67 -10.32 5.28
CA LEU A 465 29.05 -10.83 5.27
C LEU A 465 30.10 -9.71 5.43
N LYS A 466 29.66 -8.45 5.49
CA LYS A 466 30.51 -7.25 5.65
C LYS A 466 31.53 -7.08 4.53
N ASP A 467 31.14 -7.44 3.32
CA ASP A 467 31.98 -7.29 2.13
C ASP A 467 32.37 -5.82 1.91
N LYS A 468 33.57 -5.63 1.35
CA LYS A 468 34.02 -4.33 0.87
C LYS A 468 33.36 -4.01 -0.47
N GLY A 469 33.27 -2.72 -0.80
CA GLY A 469 32.88 -2.29 -2.14
C GLY A 469 33.85 -2.78 -3.21
N PHE A 470 33.42 -2.82 -4.47
CA PHE A 470 34.25 -3.31 -5.56
C PHE A 470 35.45 -2.39 -5.75
N LEU A 471 36.64 -2.99 -5.64
CA LEU A 471 37.95 -2.32 -5.62
C LEU A 471 38.15 -1.30 -4.49
N SER A 472 37.24 -1.29 -3.51
CA SER A 472 37.34 -0.50 -2.30
C SER A 472 38.15 -1.28 -1.26
N ARG A 473 39.09 -0.58 -0.62
CA ARG A 473 39.84 -1.12 0.51
C ARG A 473 39.09 -0.94 1.83
N ASP A 474 38.54 0.26 2.03
CA ASP A 474 38.08 0.70 3.34
C ASP A 474 36.55 0.75 3.43
N ILE A 475 35.86 1.16 2.36
CA ILE A 475 34.40 1.36 2.30
C ILE A 475 33.68 0.02 2.08
N THR A 476 32.66 -0.26 2.91
CA THR A 476 31.85 -1.49 2.83
C THR A 476 30.69 -1.37 1.84
N VAL A 477 30.11 -2.49 1.44
CA VAL A 477 28.84 -2.51 0.68
C VAL A 477 27.72 -1.81 1.45
N THR A 478 27.68 -1.95 2.77
CA THR A 478 26.74 -1.22 3.65
C THR A 478 26.84 0.29 3.45
N ASP A 479 28.05 0.84 3.50
CA ASP A 479 28.29 2.29 3.34
C ASP A 479 27.87 2.76 1.95
N LEU A 480 28.14 1.96 0.90
CA LEU A 480 27.77 2.31 -0.47
C LEU A 480 26.25 2.37 -0.67
N LEU A 481 25.51 1.42 -0.09
CA LEU A 481 24.05 1.36 -0.18
C LEU A 481 23.38 2.51 0.58
N LEU A 482 23.86 2.82 1.80
CA LEU A 482 23.34 3.94 2.59
C LEU A 482 23.60 5.30 1.91
N ASN A 483 24.69 5.42 1.16
CA ASN A 483 25.02 6.63 0.39
C ASN A 483 24.45 6.64 -1.04
N ARG A 484 23.57 5.69 -1.39
CA ARG A 484 22.93 5.59 -2.72
C ARG A 484 23.94 5.56 -3.89
N SER A 485 25.04 4.82 -3.71
CA SER A 485 26.07 4.67 -4.74
C SER A 485 25.54 3.92 -5.96
N ASP A 486 26.01 4.29 -7.15
CA ASP A 486 25.61 3.64 -8.40
C ASP A 486 26.17 2.22 -8.52
N VAL A 487 25.45 1.38 -9.27
CA VAL A 487 25.98 0.10 -9.74
C VAL A 487 27.00 0.33 -10.87
N HIS A 488 28.14 -0.33 -10.76
CA HIS A 488 29.17 -0.37 -11.78
C HIS A 488 28.99 -1.60 -12.67
N HIS A 489 29.09 -1.40 -13.99
CA HIS A 489 29.15 -2.49 -14.96
C HIS A 489 30.59 -3.02 -15.05
N LEU A 490 30.84 -4.24 -14.56
CA LEU A 490 32.14 -4.91 -14.63
C LEU A 490 32.67 -4.94 -16.07
N PHE A 491 31.81 -5.27 -17.03
CA PHE A 491 32.05 -5.03 -18.45
C PHE A 491 31.36 -3.72 -18.82
N PRO A 492 32.11 -2.61 -19.03
CA PRO A 492 31.50 -1.30 -19.14
C PRO A 492 30.48 -1.21 -20.27
N ARG A 493 29.35 -0.54 -20.00
CA ARG A 493 28.24 -0.42 -20.95
C ARG A 493 28.66 0.12 -22.32
N LYS A 494 29.55 1.12 -22.35
CA LYS A 494 30.05 1.72 -23.61
C LYS A 494 30.85 0.70 -24.44
N TYR A 495 31.66 -0.12 -23.79
CA TYR A 495 32.44 -1.19 -24.42
C TYR A 495 31.52 -2.27 -25.02
N LEU A 496 30.57 -2.77 -24.24
CA LEU A 496 29.63 -3.79 -24.75
C LEU A 496 28.74 -3.25 -25.88
N LYS A 497 28.37 -1.97 -25.83
CA LYS A 497 27.60 -1.32 -26.91
C LYS A 497 28.41 -1.24 -28.22
N SER A 498 29.72 -1.00 -28.17
CA SER A 498 30.55 -1.01 -29.38
C SER A 498 30.71 -2.41 -29.97
N GLN A 499 30.50 -3.47 -29.18
CA GLN A 499 30.44 -4.86 -29.64
C GLN A 499 29.04 -5.27 -30.16
N GLY A 500 28.10 -4.33 -30.28
CA GLY A 500 26.76 -4.58 -30.81
C GLY A 500 25.76 -5.19 -29.82
N LEU A 501 26.10 -5.30 -28.53
CA LEU A 501 25.20 -5.85 -27.52
C LEU A 501 24.06 -4.89 -27.16
N ASN A 502 22.86 -5.46 -27.02
CA ASN A 502 21.66 -4.71 -26.67
C ASN A 502 21.57 -4.42 -25.15
N ARG A 503 20.57 -3.61 -24.78
CA ARG A 503 20.36 -3.20 -23.37
C ARG A 503 20.14 -4.37 -22.42
N GLY A 504 19.36 -5.37 -22.80
CA GLY A 504 19.11 -6.54 -21.96
C GLY A 504 20.38 -7.36 -21.70
N ARG A 505 21.33 -7.37 -22.64
CA ARG A 505 22.62 -8.05 -22.48
C ARG A 505 23.60 -7.28 -21.62
N TYR A 506 23.84 -6.00 -21.88
CA TYR A 506 24.84 -5.27 -21.07
C TYR A 506 24.35 -4.93 -19.65
N ASN A 507 23.04 -4.89 -19.39
CA ASN A 507 22.44 -4.62 -18.06
C ASN A 507 22.16 -5.88 -17.24
N GLN A 508 22.82 -7.00 -17.53
CA GLN A 508 22.68 -8.21 -16.73
C GLN A 508 23.09 -7.97 -15.28
N ILE A 509 22.34 -8.52 -14.30
CA ILE A 509 22.68 -8.34 -12.88
C ILE A 509 24.04 -8.95 -12.53
N ALA A 510 24.42 -10.03 -13.22
CA ALA A 510 25.74 -10.63 -13.12
C ALA A 510 26.85 -9.79 -13.79
N ASN A 511 26.52 -8.63 -14.38
CA ASN A 511 27.48 -7.61 -14.79
C ASN A 511 27.60 -6.46 -13.77
N TYR A 512 26.83 -6.46 -12.69
CA TYR A 512 26.82 -5.36 -11.72
C TYR A 512 27.70 -5.62 -10.50
N ALA A 513 28.36 -4.57 -10.03
CA ALA A 513 29.03 -4.53 -8.73
C ALA A 513 28.80 -3.16 -8.08
N LEU A 514 28.75 -3.10 -6.75
CA LEU A 514 28.65 -1.84 -6.03
C LEU A 514 30.05 -1.26 -5.85
N ALA A 515 30.29 -0.05 -6.35
CA ALA A 515 31.60 0.60 -6.31
C ALA A 515 31.46 2.08 -5.93
N GLN A 516 32.56 2.68 -5.46
CA GLN A 516 32.64 4.12 -5.27
C GLN A 516 32.61 4.85 -6.62
N SER A 517 32.04 6.05 -6.66
CA SER A 517 31.93 6.87 -7.88
C SER A 517 33.29 7.15 -8.51
N GLU A 518 34.33 7.39 -7.71
CA GLU A 518 35.70 7.66 -8.18
C GLU A 518 36.30 6.44 -8.88
N ILE A 519 36.05 5.23 -8.36
CA ILE A 519 36.48 3.97 -8.96
C ILE A 519 35.75 3.76 -10.28
N ASN A 520 34.44 3.97 -10.29
CA ASN A 520 33.61 3.85 -11.50
C ASN A 520 34.08 4.80 -12.61
N ILE A 521 34.39 6.06 -12.26
CA ILE A 521 34.92 7.07 -13.18
C ILE A 521 36.31 6.66 -13.71
N ALA A 522 37.19 6.14 -12.84
CA ALA A 522 38.55 5.73 -13.22
C ALA A 522 38.56 4.55 -14.21
N ILE A 523 37.64 3.60 -14.07
CA ILE A 523 37.46 2.49 -15.04
C ILE A 523 36.94 3.02 -16.37
N GLY A 524 35.91 3.88 -16.32
CA GLY A 524 35.38 4.55 -17.49
C GLY A 524 34.81 3.57 -18.53
N ALA A 525 35.33 3.61 -19.76
CA ALA A 525 34.86 2.78 -20.88
C ALA A 525 35.88 1.69 -21.30
N LYS A 526 36.91 1.44 -20.49
CA LYS A 526 37.97 0.47 -20.78
C LYS A 526 37.40 -0.95 -20.86
N SER A 527 37.97 -1.80 -21.70
CA SER A 527 37.62 -3.22 -21.67
C SER A 527 38.11 -3.86 -20.36
N PRO A 528 37.46 -4.94 -19.87
CA PRO A 528 37.91 -5.69 -18.72
C PRO A 528 39.36 -6.13 -18.81
N GLN A 529 39.79 -6.63 -19.96
CA GLN A 529 41.18 -7.02 -20.19
C GLN A 529 42.17 -5.89 -19.87
N VAL A 530 41.87 -4.67 -20.32
CA VAL A 530 42.75 -3.52 -20.09
C VAL A 530 42.76 -3.13 -18.60
N TYR A 531 41.60 -2.91 -17.99
CA TYR A 531 41.59 -2.39 -16.63
C TYR A 531 42.00 -3.45 -15.59
N PHE A 532 41.72 -4.74 -15.81
CA PHE A 532 42.21 -5.80 -14.93
C PHE A 532 43.72 -6.03 -15.06
N ALA A 533 44.30 -5.89 -16.25
CA ALA A 533 45.75 -5.89 -16.42
C ALA A 533 46.40 -4.69 -15.68
N GLU A 534 45.80 -3.51 -15.79
CA GLU A 534 46.26 -2.32 -15.06
C GLU A 534 46.08 -2.45 -13.53
N LEU A 535 45.04 -3.15 -13.05
CA LEU A 535 44.87 -3.52 -11.63
C LEU A 535 45.95 -4.49 -11.16
N PHE A 536 46.27 -5.50 -11.98
CA PHE A 536 47.32 -6.47 -11.67
C PHE A 536 48.69 -5.79 -11.59
N GLU A 537 49.00 -4.88 -12.52
CA GLU A 537 50.21 -4.05 -12.49
C GLU A 537 50.25 -3.18 -11.22
N GLN A 538 49.13 -2.56 -10.84
CA GLN A 538 49.01 -1.79 -9.60
C GLN A 538 49.35 -2.62 -8.36
N CYS A 539 48.93 -3.89 -8.30
CA CYS A 539 49.26 -4.80 -7.19
C CYS A 539 50.72 -5.31 -7.23
N GLN A 540 51.46 -5.08 -8.31
CA GLN A 540 52.88 -5.42 -8.45
C GLN A 540 53.82 -4.21 -8.25
N GLY A 541 53.33 -3.15 -7.61
CA GLY A 541 54.10 -1.93 -7.35
C GLY A 541 53.98 -0.87 -8.45
N GLY A 542 53.07 -1.07 -9.41
CA GLY A 542 52.71 -0.08 -10.42
C GLY A 542 51.97 1.13 -9.86
N LYS A 543 51.68 2.11 -10.75
CA LYS A 543 50.97 3.33 -10.36
C LYS A 543 49.53 3.01 -9.93
N LYS A 544 49.11 3.55 -8.78
CA LYS A 544 47.73 3.49 -8.30
C LYS A 544 46.78 4.22 -9.25
N LYS A 545 45.98 3.45 -9.98
CA LYS A 545 44.96 3.89 -10.96
C LYS A 545 43.54 3.70 -10.43
N TYR A 546 43.31 2.68 -9.61
CA TYR A 546 41.96 2.26 -9.18
C TYR A 546 41.90 2.03 -7.68
N GLY A 547 40.97 2.71 -7.00
CA GLY A 547 40.64 2.41 -5.61
C GLY A 547 41.86 2.39 -4.68
N GLY A 548 41.76 1.61 -3.60
CA GLY A 548 42.72 1.59 -2.50
C GLY A 548 43.75 0.47 -2.53
N ILE A 549 43.43 -0.63 -3.22
CA ILE A 549 44.06 -1.96 -3.09
C ILE A 549 45.37 -2.02 -3.87
N THR A 550 46.46 -2.41 -3.22
CA THR A 550 47.79 -2.52 -3.86
C THR A 550 48.47 -3.86 -3.59
N ASP A 551 47.78 -4.78 -2.92
CA ASP A 551 48.24 -6.13 -2.64
C ASP A 551 47.42 -7.12 -3.48
N LEU A 552 48.06 -8.18 -3.99
CA LEU A 552 47.39 -9.13 -4.88
C LEU A 552 46.41 -10.04 -4.13
N ASP A 553 46.73 -10.42 -2.89
CA ASP A 553 45.84 -11.27 -2.10
C ASP A 553 44.63 -10.47 -1.63
N GLU A 554 44.81 -9.20 -1.26
CA GLU A 554 43.71 -8.27 -0.97
C GLU A 554 42.81 -8.04 -2.20
N LEU A 555 43.38 -7.96 -3.40
CA LEU A 555 42.60 -7.87 -4.64
C LEU A 555 41.79 -9.14 -4.88
N LYS A 556 42.40 -10.33 -4.77
CA LYS A 556 41.71 -11.61 -4.96
C LYS A 556 40.57 -11.79 -3.97
N GLU A 557 40.78 -11.43 -2.71
CA GLU A 557 39.75 -11.44 -1.67
C GLU A 557 38.60 -10.49 -2.05
N ASN A 558 38.88 -9.26 -2.50
CA ASN A 558 37.83 -8.36 -2.98
C ASN A 558 37.07 -8.93 -4.20
N LEU A 559 37.75 -9.53 -5.17
CA LEU A 559 37.10 -10.15 -6.32
C LEU A 559 36.19 -11.32 -5.91
N SER A 560 36.64 -12.16 -4.97
CA SER A 560 35.83 -13.22 -4.35
C SER A 560 34.60 -12.65 -3.64
N GLN A 561 34.75 -11.52 -2.93
CA GLN A 561 33.64 -10.80 -2.30
C GLN A 561 32.58 -10.31 -3.32
N HIS A 562 32.98 -10.11 -4.57
CA HIS A 562 32.07 -9.74 -5.67
C HIS A 562 31.68 -10.89 -6.59
N SER A 563 31.99 -12.14 -6.19
CA SER A 563 31.71 -13.35 -6.96
C SER A 563 32.32 -13.29 -8.38
N ILE A 564 33.47 -12.65 -8.51
CA ILE A 564 34.22 -12.53 -9.76
C ILE A 564 35.19 -13.72 -9.84
N PRO A 565 35.14 -14.57 -10.88
CA PRO A 565 36.05 -15.70 -11.01
C PRO A 565 37.51 -15.24 -11.17
N GLU A 566 38.48 -15.99 -10.62
CA GLU A 566 39.90 -15.67 -10.76
C GLU A 566 40.39 -15.65 -12.21
N ASP A 567 39.77 -16.44 -13.09
CA ASP A 567 40.06 -16.48 -14.53
C ASP A 567 39.75 -15.15 -15.25
N ILE A 568 39.20 -14.15 -14.54
CA ILE A 568 39.02 -12.78 -15.05
C ILE A 568 40.33 -12.08 -15.44
N PHE A 569 41.47 -12.51 -14.89
CA PHE A 569 42.77 -11.99 -15.30
C PHE A 569 43.26 -12.59 -16.64
N ASN A 570 42.59 -13.64 -17.15
CA ASN A 570 42.98 -14.40 -18.32
C ASN A 570 41.85 -14.42 -19.37
N SER A 571 41.28 -15.60 -19.66
CA SER A 571 40.31 -15.83 -20.74
C SER A 571 38.97 -15.13 -20.54
N LEU A 572 38.49 -15.03 -19.29
CA LEU A 572 37.16 -14.48 -19.02
C LEU A 572 37.08 -12.97 -19.29
N ALA A 573 38.19 -12.26 -19.34
CA ALA A 573 38.20 -10.83 -19.67
C ALA A 573 37.65 -10.53 -21.08
N ASP A 574 37.77 -11.50 -21.99
CA ASP A 574 37.35 -11.40 -23.39
C ASP A 574 36.06 -12.19 -23.68
N GLU A 575 35.67 -13.12 -22.80
CA GLU A 575 34.51 -14.00 -22.96
C GLU A 575 33.31 -13.58 -22.08
N TYR A 576 32.61 -12.52 -22.48
CA TYR A 576 31.53 -11.93 -21.69
C TYR A 576 30.43 -12.92 -21.28
N ASP A 577 29.99 -13.78 -22.20
CA ASP A 577 28.89 -14.71 -21.94
C ASP A 577 29.29 -15.82 -20.95
N LEU A 578 30.52 -16.35 -21.08
CA LEU A 578 31.07 -17.32 -20.15
C LEU A 578 31.30 -16.69 -18.76
N PHE A 579 31.79 -15.45 -18.73
CA PHE A 579 31.92 -14.68 -17.48
C PHE A 579 30.58 -14.55 -16.74
N LEU A 580 29.51 -14.20 -17.46
CA LEU A 580 28.17 -14.09 -16.84
C LEU A 580 27.69 -15.44 -16.30
N GLU A 581 27.95 -16.54 -17.01
CA GLU A 581 27.58 -17.89 -16.56
C GLU A 581 28.30 -18.27 -15.26
N GLU A 582 29.62 -18.14 -15.23
CA GLU A 582 30.44 -18.49 -14.06
C GLU A 582 30.16 -17.58 -12.87
N ARG A 583 30.02 -16.27 -13.10
CA ARG A 583 29.67 -15.32 -12.04
C ARG A 583 28.31 -15.62 -11.41
N ARG A 584 27.30 -16.03 -12.19
CA ARG A 584 26.00 -16.43 -11.62
C ARG A 584 26.12 -17.65 -10.71
N LYS A 585 26.95 -18.64 -11.05
CA LYS A 585 27.21 -19.81 -10.19
C LYS A 585 27.83 -19.36 -8.86
N LEU A 586 28.83 -18.48 -8.91
CA LEU A 586 29.48 -17.92 -7.72
C LEU A 586 28.55 -17.04 -6.87
N MET A 587 27.69 -16.23 -7.52
CA MET A 587 26.68 -15.44 -6.82
C MET A 587 25.68 -16.33 -6.08
N ALA A 588 25.23 -17.42 -6.71
CA ALA A 588 24.31 -18.38 -6.09
C ALA A 588 24.95 -19.11 -4.90
N ALA A 589 26.21 -19.52 -5.04
CA ALA A 589 26.99 -20.10 -3.94
C ALA A 589 27.12 -19.12 -2.76
N LYS A 590 27.41 -17.84 -3.05
CA LYS A 590 27.47 -16.80 -2.02
C LYS A 590 26.14 -16.60 -1.28
N ILE A 591 25.02 -16.57 -2.01
CA ILE A 591 23.69 -16.46 -1.39
C ILE A 591 23.41 -17.70 -0.52
N LYS A 592 23.82 -18.89 -0.96
CA LYS A 592 23.69 -20.13 -0.17
C LYS A 592 24.48 -20.05 1.14
N ASP A 593 25.74 -19.62 1.08
CA ASP A 593 26.59 -19.49 2.27
C ASP A 593 26.02 -18.45 3.24
N TYR A 594 25.57 -17.31 2.70
CA TYR A 594 24.81 -16.31 3.45
C TYR A 594 23.57 -16.90 4.12
N PHE A 595 22.76 -17.68 3.40
CA PHE A 595 21.53 -18.28 3.94
C PHE A 595 21.81 -19.26 5.09
N ASN A 596 22.95 -19.96 5.05
CA ASN A 596 23.35 -20.89 6.10
C ASN A 596 23.76 -20.19 7.41
N VAL A 597 24.20 -18.92 7.33
CA VAL A 597 24.57 -18.12 8.50
C VAL A 597 23.45 -17.19 8.98
N LEU A 598 22.29 -17.23 8.33
CA LEU A 598 21.05 -16.69 8.90
C LEU A 598 20.55 -17.65 9.97
#